data_AF-A0A9Q3ETL0-F1
#
_entry.id   AF-A0A9Q3ETL0-F1
#
_cell.length_a   1.000
_cell.length_b   1.000
_cell.length_c   1.000
_cell.angle_alpha   90.00
_cell.angle_beta   90.00
_cell.angle_gamma   90.00
#
_symmetry.space_group_name_H-M   'P 1'
#
loop_
_entity.id
_entity.type
_entity.pdbx_description
1 polymer ?
#
loop_
_entity_poly.entity_id
_entity_poly.type
_entity_poly.pdbx_seq_one_letter_code
_entity_poly.pdbx_strand_id
1 'polypeptide(L)'
;MNINLCHLNDIKLLHNTYNHYAHYYMAQSFKKEMKEAGKRRNDQEKGAIQLLKKRLRDIRYKFGLANNFPKIYLIVLSKQDSHSDDEYISKNTYKIKKLVFRSDNANKFMRRVDEEIEKAERIQGKQSRRRIRIEVDPPEVSPFSQPPKGLPIDFYNSKWFNDCPIGEKTVLANSFKVAFLPNVSQSIRGIQHPDKRLSDHKFTKKYWEKCTSSYDLSHEISKEDDGSESDDDESESIENYSKCDEEIVAENNDKESNQAEFNHVLDFDTPMAHAEDPSEFVVGGSSFLSGDEWKRDW
;
A
#
# COMPACT_ATOMS: atom_id res chain seq x y z
N MET A 1 24.29 3.65 -9.73
CA MET A 1 23.89 4.65 -10.74
C MET A 1 23.65 3.89 -12.02
N ASN A 2 22.43 3.85 -12.55
CA ASN A 2 22.19 3.21 -13.85
C ASN A 2 22.65 4.19 -14.93
N ILE A 3 23.53 3.73 -15.82
CA ILE A 3 24.05 4.50 -16.95
C ILE A 3 23.56 3.78 -18.21
N ASN A 4 22.80 4.48 -19.05
CA ASN A 4 22.39 3.94 -20.34
C ASN A 4 23.63 3.90 -21.27
N LEU A 5 24.07 2.69 -21.60
CA LEU A 5 25.32 2.45 -22.34
C LEU A 5 25.32 3.10 -23.74
N CYS A 6 24.15 3.37 -24.33
CA CYS A 6 24.01 4.09 -25.59
C CYS A 6 24.64 5.50 -25.59
N HIS A 7 24.82 6.11 -24.41
CA HIS A 7 25.34 7.48 -24.27
C HIS A 7 26.80 7.56 -23.83
N LEU A 8 27.54 6.45 -23.76
CA LEU A 8 28.95 6.43 -23.31
C LEU A 8 29.90 7.30 -24.16
N ASN A 9 29.54 7.58 -25.41
CA ASN A 9 30.33 8.43 -26.31
C ASN A 9 30.00 9.93 -26.18
N ASP A 10 28.93 10.30 -25.47
CA ASP A 10 28.61 11.70 -25.20
C ASP A 10 29.34 12.18 -23.93
N ILE A 11 30.59 12.61 -24.14
CA ILE A 11 31.46 13.15 -23.08
C ILE A 11 30.84 14.38 -22.40
N LYS A 12 30.01 15.18 -23.10
CA LYS A 12 29.34 16.34 -22.50
C LYS A 12 28.24 15.91 -21.54
N LEU A 13 27.42 14.92 -21.93
CA LEU A 13 26.41 14.35 -21.06
C LEU A 13 27.02 13.59 -19.88
N LEU A 14 28.13 12.88 -20.07
CA LEU A 14 28.88 12.24 -18.97
C LEU A 14 29.43 13.28 -17.98
N HIS A 15 30.03 14.37 -18.45
CA HIS A 15 30.51 15.45 -17.59
C HIS A 15 29.37 16.12 -16.81
N ASN A 16 28.25 16.44 -17.48
CA ASN A 16 27.10 17.06 -16.83
C ASN A 16 26.43 16.13 -15.79
N THR A 17 26.29 14.83 -16.11
CA THR A 17 25.71 13.85 -15.18
C THR A 17 26.64 13.55 -14.00
N TYR A 18 27.96 13.54 -14.20
CA TYR A 18 28.93 13.49 -13.11
C TYR A 18 28.83 14.72 -12.19
N ASN A 19 28.82 15.92 -12.75
CA ASN A 19 28.74 17.16 -11.97
C ASN A 19 27.45 17.25 -11.15
N HIS A 20 26.30 16.87 -11.74
CA HIS A 20 25.05 16.75 -11.01
C HIS A 20 25.11 15.67 -9.91
N TYR A 21 25.66 14.48 -10.21
CA TYR A 21 25.80 13.41 -9.23
C TYR A 21 26.67 13.81 -8.04
N ALA A 22 27.83 14.42 -8.28
CA ALA A 22 28.78 14.81 -7.24
C ALA A 22 28.32 16.07 -6.47
N HIS A 23 28.11 17.18 -7.17
CA HIS A 23 27.94 18.50 -6.55
C HIS A 23 26.49 18.82 -6.13
N TYR A 24 25.50 18.13 -6.68
CA TYR A 24 24.10 18.24 -6.25
C TYR A 24 23.66 17.03 -5.44
N TYR A 25 23.56 15.85 -6.05
CA TYR A 25 22.95 14.67 -5.41
C TYR A 25 23.75 14.13 -4.21
N MET A 26 25.06 13.94 -4.34
CA MET A 26 25.90 13.47 -3.24
C MET A 26 26.14 14.58 -2.18
N ALA A 27 26.25 15.84 -2.59
CA ALA A 27 26.32 16.96 -1.66
C ALA A 27 25.04 17.12 -0.81
N GLN A 28 23.84 17.03 -1.41
CA GLN A 28 22.58 16.99 -0.68
C GLN A 28 22.50 15.77 0.25
N SER A 29 22.94 14.59 -0.22
CA SER A 29 22.98 13.37 0.59
C SER A 29 23.87 13.54 1.83
N PHE A 30 25.06 14.12 1.66
CA PHE A 30 25.97 14.42 2.77
C PHE A 30 25.38 15.48 3.73
N LYS A 31 24.76 16.55 3.20
CA LYS A 31 24.03 17.56 4.01
C LYS A 31 22.88 16.96 4.82
N LYS A 32 22.22 15.88 4.35
CA LYS A 32 21.21 15.14 5.12
C LYS A 32 21.85 14.33 6.25
N GLU A 33 22.85 13.51 5.94
CA GLU A 33 23.54 12.66 6.92
C GLU A 33 24.25 13.47 8.02
N MET A 34 24.77 14.66 7.70
CA MET A 34 25.36 15.58 8.68
C MET A 34 24.35 16.23 9.64
N LYS A 35 23.05 16.23 9.30
CA LYS A 35 21.97 16.68 10.20
C LYS A 35 21.41 15.54 11.04
N GLU A 36 21.34 14.33 10.48
CA GLU A 36 20.76 13.15 11.11
C GLU A 36 21.35 11.90 10.45
N ALA A 37 22.14 11.12 11.21
CA ALA A 37 22.81 9.93 10.70
C ALA A 37 21.78 8.84 10.32
N GLY A 38 21.96 8.24 9.14
CA GLY A 38 21.04 7.25 8.57
C GLY A 38 19.80 7.84 7.89
N LYS A 39 19.59 9.17 7.90
CA LYS A 39 18.39 9.81 7.34
C LYS A 39 18.16 9.44 5.87
N ARG A 40 19.21 9.38 5.05
CA ARG A 40 19.12 9.00 3.62
C ARG A 40 18.60 7.57 3.46
N ARG A 41 19.06 6.64 4.30
CA ARG A 41 18.60 5.26 4.31
C ARG A 41 17.13 5.18 4.73
N ASN A 42 16.76 5.87 5.81
CA ASN A 42 15.39 5.93 6.31
C ASN A 42 14.42 6.55 5.28
N ASP A 43 14.84 7.60 4.57
CA ASP A 43 14.10 8.22 3.46
C ASP A 43 13.90 7.22 2.30
N GLN A 44 14.94 6.46 1.94
CA GLN A 44 14.89 5.47 0.86
C GLN A 44 13.99 4.26 1.20
N GLU A 45 14.09 3.73 2.42
CA GLU A 45 13.25 2.62 2.89
C GLU A 45 11.77 3.05 2.98
N LYS A 46 11.48 4.25 3.50
CA LYS A 46 10.13 4.85 3.48
C LYS A 46 9.60 5.04 2.06
N GLY A 47 10.41 5.55 1.13
CA GLY A 47 10.01 5.75 -0.26
C GLY A 47 9.69 4.45 -0.99
N ALA A 48 10.46 3.38 -0.73
CA ALA A 48 10.16 2.05 -1.26
C ALA A 48 8.83 1.52 -0.74
N ILE A 49 8.53 1.69 0.56
CA ILE A 49 7.25 1.30 1.14
C ILE A 49 6.08 2.12 0.56
N GLN A 50 6.24 3.44 0.39
CA GLN A 50 5.22 4.29 -0.25
C GLN A 50 4.91 3.83 -1.69
N LEU A 51 5.93 3.42 -2.47
CA LEU A 51 5.73 2.86 -3.80
C LEU A 51 4.95 1.53 -3.78
N LEU A 52 5.16 0.69 -2.75
CA LEU A 52 4.37 -0.53 -2.55
C LEU A 52 2.91 -0.21 -2.16
N LYS A 53 2.67 0.73 -1.23
CA LYS A 53 1.32 1.24 -0.90
C LYS A 53 0.61 1.74 -2.17
N LYS A 54 1.30 2.52 -3.01
CA LYS A 54 0.77 3.03 -4.30
C LYS A 54 0.37 1.91 -5.25
N ARG A 55 1.24 0.92 -5.46
CA ARG A 55 0.94 -0.24 -6.33
C ARG A 55 -0.24 -1.06 -5.81
N LEU A 56 -0.31 -1.30 -4.50
CA LEU A 56 -1.39 -2.03 -3.85
C LEU A 56 -2.74 -1.29 -3.97
N ARG A 57 -2.74 0.04 -3.75
CA ARG A 57 -3.86 0.94 -4.01
C ARG A 57 -4.36 0.81 -5.45
N ASP A 58 -3.46 1.01 -6.43
CA ASP A 58 -3.81 0.99 -7.85
C ASP A 58 -4.42 -0.35 -8.28
N ILE A 59 -3.93 -1.47 -7.73
CA ILE A 59 -4.47 -2.81 -7.94
C ILE A 59 -5.88 -2.95 -7.36
N ARG A 60 -6.09 -2.60 -6.08
CA ARG A 60 -7.40 -2.73 -5.42
C ARG A 60 -8.45 -1.80 -6.04
N TYR A 61 -8.06 -0.57 -6.37
CA TYR A 61 -8.93 0.43 -6.97
C TYR A 61 -9.37 0.03 -8.39
N LYS A 62 -8.45 -0.43 -9.24
CA LYS A 62 -8.78 -0.96 -10.58
C LYS A 62 -9.72 -2.17 -10.52
N PHE A 63 -9.54 -3.05 -9.54
CA PHE A 63 -10.47 -4.16 -9.31
C PHE A 63 -11.85 -3.68 -8.87
N GLY A 64 -11.93 -2.71 -7.96
CA GLY A 64 -13.20 -2.13 -7.52
C GLY A 64 -14.00 -1.48 -8.65
N LEU A 65 -13.31 -0.75 -9.56
CA LEU A 65 -13.91 -0.23 -10.79
C LEU A 65 -14.42 -1.36 -11.69
N ALA A 66 -13.58 -2.35 -11.99
CA ALA A 66 -13.94 -3.46 -12.88
C ALA A 66 -15.11 -4.34 -12.36
N ASN A 67 -15.39 -4.32 -11.05
CA ASN A 67 -16.48 -5.05 -10.40
C ASN A 67 -17.65 -4.15 -9.97
N ASN A 68 -17.71 -2.89 -10.43
CA ASN A 68 -18.77 -1.93 -10.12
C ASN A 68 -19.04 -1.77 -8.61
N PHE A 69 -17.99 -1.54 -7.82
CA PHE A 69 -18.13 -1.25 -6.39
C PHE A 69 -18.81 0.11 -6.16
N PRO A 70 -19.65 0.27 -5.10
CA PRO A 70 -20.24 1.55 -4.73
C PRO A 70 -19.23 2.69 -4.57
N LYS A 71 -19.62 3.93 -4.89
CA LYS A 71 -18.75 5.12 -4.91
C LYS A 71 -17.94 5.27 -3.61
N ILE A 72 -18.56 5.13 -2.44
CA ILE A 72 -17.88 5.20 -1.13
C ILE A 72 -16.70 4.21 -1.01
N TYR A 73 -16.82 3.00 -1.54
CA TYR A 73 -15.73 2.01 -1.53
C TYR A 73 -14.60 2.41 -2.46
N LEU A 74 -14.91 3.01 -3.61
CA LEU A 74 -13.89 3.55 -4.51
C LEU A 74 -13.14 4.72 -3.84
N ILE A 75 -13.83 5.60 -3.12
CA ILE A 75 -13.21 6.69 -2.33
C ILE A 75 -12.22 6.12 -1.31
N VAL A 76 -12.61 5.12 -0.49
CA VAL A 76 -11.70 4.49 0.48
C VAL A 76 -10.48 3.84 -0.20
N LEU A 77 -10.68 3.19 -1.36
CA LEU A 77 -9.60 2.55 -2.13
C LEU A 77 -8.75 3.55 -2.95
N SER A 78 -9.17 4.81 -3.08
CA SER A 78 -8.48 5.86 -3.86
C SER A 78 -7.34 6.53 -3.09
N LYS A 79 -7.44 6.64 -1.76
CA LYS A 79 -6.45 7.31 -0.91
C LYS A 79 -5.33 6.31 -0.57
N GLN A 80 -4.07 6.69 -0.82
CA GLN A 80 -2.91 5.80 -0.63
C GLN A 80 -2.75 5.32 0.81
N ASP A 81 -3.05 6.19 1.78
CA ASP A 81 -2.81 5.93 3.19
C ASP A 81 -3.95 5.18 3.89
N SER A 82 -5.02 4.84 3.16
CA SER A 82 -5.95 3.77 3.55
C SER A 82 -5.29 2.40 3.63
N HIS A 83 -4.26 2.18 2.80
CA HIS A 83 -3.61 0.88 2.59
C HIS A 83 -2.49 0.70 3.61
N SER A 84 -2.37 -0.52 4.16
CA SER A 84 -1.20 -0.87 4.96
C SER A 84 0.06 -0.89 4.09
N ASP A 85 1.17 -0.54 4.72
CA ASP A 85 2.49 -1.03 4.38
C ASP A 85 2.65 -2.53 4.70
N ASP A 86 3.53 -3.18 3.95
CA ASP A 86 3.77 -4.62 4.08
C ASP A 86 5.27 -4.91 4.01
N GLU A 87 5.76 -5.79 4.88
CA GLU A 87 7.18 -6.18 4.97
C GLU A 87 7.39 -7.65 4.62
N TYR A 88 8.44 -7.94 3.85
CA TYR A 88 8.77 -9.29 3.40
C TYR A 88 9.32 -10.16 4.55
N ILE A 89 8.82 -11.40 4.66
CA ILE A 89 9.33 -12.39 5.63
C ILE A 89 10.26 -13.38 4.94
N SER A 90 9.69 -14.16 4.04
CA SER A 90 10.29 -15.33 3.38
C SER A 90 9.32 -15.84 2.31
N LYS A 91 9.77 -16.74 1.41
CA LYS A 91 8.95 -17.54 0.48
C LYS A 91 7.67 -16.85 0.01
N ASN A 92 7.84 -15.72 -0.70
CA ASN A 92 6.74 -14.95 -1.30
C ASN A 92 5.64 -14.48 -0.30
N THR A 93 5.97 -14.31 0.99
CA THR A 93 5.04 -13.99 2.09
C THR A 93 5.42 -12.69 2.79
N TYR A 94 4.41 -11.89 3.15
CA TYR A 94 4.52 -10.54 3.69
C TYR A 94 3.68 -10.35 4.96
N LYS A 95 4.20 -9.60 5.93
CA LYS A 95 3.46 -9.08 7.09
C LYS A 95 2.63 -7.89 6.68
N ILE A 96 1.35 -7.85 7.04
CA ILE A 96 0.52 -6.63 6.98
C ILE A 96 0.72 -5.87 8.29
N LYS A 97 1.22 -4.63 8.25
CA LYS A 97 1.28 -3.79 9.46
C LYS A 97 -0.06 -3.11 9.76
N LYS A 98 -0.37 -2.95 11.05
CA LYS A 98 -1.62 -2.33 11.52
C LYS A 98 -1.48 -0.81 11.53
N LEU A 99 -2.39 -0.15 10.80
CA LEU A 99 -2.59 1.30 10.92
C LEU A 99 -3.42 1.57 12.19
N VAL A 100 -2.86 2.32 13.15
CA VAL A 100 -3.50 2.56 14.47
C VAL A 100 -4.87 3.22 14.31
N PHE A 101 -4.96 4.18 13.39
CA PHE A 101 -6.16 4.96 13.11
C PHE A 101 -7.28 4.17 12.39
N ARG A 102 -7.04 2.96 11.87
CA ARG A 102 -7.98 2.26 10.98
C ARG A 102 -8.88 1.26 11.73
N SER A 103 -10.19 1.36 11.53
CA SER A 103 -11.20 0.53 12.18
C SER A 103 -11.04 -0.96 11.86
N ASP A 104 -11.44 -1.85 12.77
CA ASP A 104 -11.37 -3.29 12.51
C ASP A 104 -12.37 -3.75 11.43
N ASN A 105 -13.39 -2.94 11.12
CA ASN A 105 -14.25 -3.13 9.95
C ASN A 105 -13.52 -2.73 8.65
N ALA A 106 -12.79 -1.61 8.61
CA ALA A 106 -11.94 -1.24 7.48
C ALA A 106 -10.77 -2.22 7.28
N ASN A 107 -10.19 -2.77 8.36
CA ASN A 107 -9.21 -3.87 8.30
C ASN A 107 -9.79 -5.12 7.60
N LYS A 108 -11.00 -5.55 7.99
CA LYS A 108 -11.73 -6.68 7.35
C LYS A 108 -12.10 -6.37 5.90
N PHE A 109 -12.45 -5.13 5.58
CA PHE A 109 -12.80 -4.71 4.22
C PHE A 109 -11.61 -4.80 3.28
N MET A 110 -10.43 -4.28 3.68
CA MET A 110 -9.22 -4.36 2.85
C MET A 110 -8.80 -5.81 2.57
N ARG A 111 -8.95 -6.72 3.56
CA ARG A 111 -8.72 -8.17 3.37
C ARG A 111 -9.74 -8.78 2.41
N ARG A 112 -11.02 -8.42 2.51
CA ARG A 112 -12.07 -8.87 1.58
C ARG A 112 -11.80 -8.48 0.13
N VAL A 113 -11.24 -7.29 -0.10
CA VAL A 113 -10.81 -6.89 -1.43
C VAL A 113 -9.65 -7.77 -1.91
N ASP A 114 -8.63 -8.04 -1.09
CA ASP A 114 -7.54 -8.96 -1.45
C ASP A 114 -8.04 -10.38 -1.75
N GLU A 115 -8.92 -10.93 -0.90
CA GLU A 115 -9.54 -12.27 -1.03
C GLU A 115 -10.25 -12.44 -2.38
N GLU A 116 -11.10 -11.47 -2.78
CA GLU A 116 -11.84 -11.57 -4.04
C GLU A 116 -10.96 -11.33 -5.28
N ILE A 117 -9.89 -10.52 -5.18
CA ILE A 117 -8.94 -10.43 -6.29
C ILE A 117 -8.19 -11.75 -6.47
N GLU A 118 -7.78 -12.42 -5.38
CA GLU A 118 -7.14 -13.73 -5.45
C GLU A 118 -8.08 -14.79 -6.05
N LYS A 119 -9.36 -14.80 -5.64
CA LYS A 119 -10.39 -15.67 -6.24
C LYS A 119 -10.58 -15.38 -7.73
N ALA A 120 -10.68 -14.11 -8.12
CA ALA A 120 -10.84 -13.72 -9.52
C ALA A 120 -9.64 -14.11 -10.39
N GLU A 121 -8.40 -13.95 -9.90
CA GLU A 121 -7.19 -14.41 -10.61
C GLU A 121 -7.17 -15.94 -10.75
N ARG A 122 -7.51 -16.67 -9.69
CA ARG A 122 -7.62 -18.14 -9.68
C ARG A 122 -8.69 -18.63 -10.68
N ILE A 123 -9.85 -17.98 -10.74
CA ILE A 123 -10.93 -18.30 -11.70
C ILE A 123 -10.49 -18.00 -13.15
N GLN A 124 -9.70 -16.95 -13.38
CA GLN A 124 -9.15 -16.61 -14.69
C GLN A 124 -8.00 -17.54 -15.14
N GLY A 125 -7.71 -18.64 -14.42
CA GLY A 125 -6.63 -19.57 -14.72
C GLY A 125 -5.22 -18.97 -14.58
N LYS A 126 -5.10 -17.75 -14.03
CA LYS A 126 -3.82 -17.09 -13.83
C LYS A 126 -3.19 -17.67 -12.56
N GLN A 127 -1.96 -18.19 -12.66
CA GLN A 127 -1.16 -18.38 -11.45
C GLN A 127 -1.00 -17.02 -10.77
N SER A 128 -1.57 -16.87 -9.58
CA SER A 128 -1.46 -15.63 -8.84
C SER A 128 -0.02 -15.45 -8.38
N ARG A 129 0.71 -14.55 -9.05
CA ARG A 129 2.05 -14.11 -8.64
C ARG A 129 2.00 -13.18 -7.41
N ARG A 130 0.84 -13.03 -6.77
CA ARG A 130 0.68 -12.23 -5.55
C ARG A 130 1.48 -12.82 -4.41
N ARG A 131 1.96 -11.94 -3.54
CA ARG A 131 2.75 -12.29 -2.35
C ARG A 131 1.78 -12.46 -1.18
N ILE A 132 1.77 -13.61 -0.51
CA ILE A 132 0.79 -13.99 0.52
C ILE A 132 0.86 -12.97 1.67
N ARG A 133 -0.29 -12.46 2.13
CA ARG A 133 -0.37 -11.35 3.09
C ARG A 133 -0.91 -11.88 4.42
N ILE A 134 -0.12 -11.80 5.48
CA ILE A 134 -0.42 -12.38 6.79
C ILE A 134 -0.41 -11.29 7.87
N GLU A 135 -1.38 -11.34 8.79
CA GLU A 135 -1.34 -10.54 10.03
C GLU A 135 -0.48 -11.26 11.07
N VAL A 136 0.45 -10.55 11.69
CA VAL A 136 1.25 -11.07 12.81
C VAL A 136 0.47 -10.91 14.11
N ASP A 137 0.62 -11.87 15.01
CA ASP A 137 0.19 -11.75 16.41
C ASP A 137 1.45 -11.78 17.29
N PRO A 138 1.75 -10.73 18.09
CA PRO A 138 1.00 -9.47 18.22
C PRO A 138 1.08 -8.58 16.96
N PRO A 139 0.04 -7.77 16.66
CA PRO A 139 0.02 -6.90 15.48
C PRO A 139 1.12 -5.83 15.49
N GLU A 140 2.05 -5.93 14.54
CA GLU A 140 3.08 -4.92 14.31
C GLU A 140 2.47 -3.60 13.80
N VAL A 141 2.80 -2.49 14.47
CA VAL A 141 2.29 -1.16 14.13
C VAL A 141 3.07 -0.55 12.97
N SER A 142 2.35 0.12 12.06
CA SER A 142 2.96 0.85 10.94
C SER A 142 3.73 2.09 11.41
N PRO A 143 4.93 2.38 10.85
CA PRO A 143 5.60 3.66 11.04
C PRO A 143 4.91 4.83 10.30
N PHE A 144 3.89 4.56 9.47
CA PHE A 144 3.09 5.57 8.81
C PHE A 144 1.89 5.95 9.69
N SER A 145 2.11 6.87 10.62
CA SER A 145 1.09 7.39 11.54
C SER A 145 0.07 8.31 10.88
N GLN A 146 0.38 8.90 9.72
CA GLN A 146 -0.49 9.86 9.03
C GLN A 146 -1.77 9.18 8.49
N PRO A 147 -2.96 9.60 8.96
CA PRO A 147 -4.23 9.12 8.43
C PRO A 147 -4.55 9.74 7.05
N PRO A 148 -5.35 9.07 6.21
CA PRO A 148 -6.00 9.74 5.08
C PRO A 148 -6.99 10.80 5.59
N LYS A 149 -7.11 11.92 4.85
CA LYS A 149 -8.13 12.97 5.07
C LYS A 149 -9.43 12.65 4.31
N GLY A 150 -10.56 13.08 4.85
CA GLY A 150 -11.87 13.10 4.19
C GLY A 150 -12.57 11.74 3.98
N LEU A 151 -12.16 10.67 4.66
CA LEU A 151 -12.86 9.38 4.53
C LEU A 151 -14.11 9.32 5.42
N PRO A 152 -15.11 8.48 5.08
CA PRO A 152 -16.25 8.17 5.93
C PRO A 152 -15.84 7.77 7.36
N ILE A 153 -16.61 8.22 8.35
CA ILE A 153 -16.23 8.13 9.77
C ILE A 153 -15.91 6.70 10.24
N ASP A 154 -16.63 5.70 9.73
CA ASP A 154 -16.48 4.29 10.10
C ASP A 154 -15.22 3.60 9.51
N PHE A 155 -14.43 4.34 8.74
CA PHE A 155 -13.05 3.97 8.41
C PHE A 155 -12.11 4.08 9.62
N TYR A 156 -12.35 5.02 10.54
CA TYR A 156 -11.44 5.31 11.64
C TYR A 156 -11.73 4.42 12.86
N ASN A 157 -10.73 4.15 13.70
CA ASN A 157 -10.95 3.49 14.98
C ASN A 157 -11.60 4.49 15.95
N SER A 158 -12.79 4.19 16.48
CA SER A 158 -13.54 5.16 17.29
C SER A 158 -12.81 5.63 18.54
N LYS A 159 -12.00 4.78 19.19
CA LYS A 159 -11.16 5.25 20.33
C LYS A 159 -10.16 6.30 19.86
N TRP A 160 -9.34 5.93 18.86
CA TRP A 160 -8.32 6.81 18.29
C TRP A 160 -8.91 8.12 17.75
N PHE A 161 -10.08 8.08 17.09
CA PHE A 161 -10.76 9.27 16.60
C PHE A 161 -11.32 10.15 17.72
N ASN A 162 -11.83 9.54 18.80
CA ASN A 162 -12.32 10.30 19.95
C ASN A 162 -11.19 11.04 20.66
N ASP A 163 -10.00 10.43 20.72
CA ASP A 163 -8.76 10.98 21.30
C ASP A 163 -8.15 12.13 20.45
N CYS A 164 -8.56 12.31 19.19
CA CYS A 164 -8.08 13.39 18.33
C CYS A 164 -8.59 14.79 18.76
N PRO A 165 -7.81 15.87 18.55
CA PRO A 165 -8.29 17.24 18.73
C PRO A 165 -9.50 17.55 17.83
N ILE A 166 -10.47 18.31 18.34
CA ILE A 166 -11.72 18.66 17.62
C ILE A 166 -11.45 19.28 16.24
N GLY A 167 -10.45 20.17 16.12
CA GLY A 167 -10.07 20.78 14.84
C GLY A 167 -9.48 19.79 13.83
N GLU A 168 -8.89 18.68 14.30
CA GLU A 168 -8.44 17.60 13.41
C GLU A 168 -9.60 16.70 13.00
N LYS A 169 -10.52 16.36 13.92
CA LYS A 169 -11.69 15.48 13.64
C LYS A 169 -12.43 15.89 12.36
N THR A 170 -12.70 17.20 12.19
CA THR A 170 -13.42 17.77 11.04
C THR A 170 -12.66 17.76 9.71
N VAL A 171 -11.33 17.66 9.73
CA VAL A 171 -10.46 17.55 8.54
C VAL A 171 -10.14 16.09 8.21
N LEU A 172 -10.11 15.24 9.25
CA LEU A 172 -9.82 13.82 9.16
C LEU A 172 -11.00 13.05 8.56
N ALA A 173 -12.19 13.14 9.17
CA ALA A 173 -13.34 12.33 8.79
C ALA A 173 -14.44 13.15 8.10
N ASN A 174 -15.11 12.54 7.13
CA ASN A 174 -16.42 12.98 6.70
C ASN A 174 -17.47 12.39 7.65
N SER A 175 -17.77 13.12 8.72
CA SER A 175 -18.81 12.79 9.71
C SER A 175 -20.25 12.96 9.21
N PHE A 176 -20.50 12.93 7.91
CA PHE A 176 -21.84 12.87 7.33
C PHE A 176 -22.01 11.67 6.37
N LYS A 177 -21.02 10.75 6.32
CA LYS A 177 -21.03 9.57 5.43
C LYS A 177 -20.53 8.31 6.17
N VAL A 178 -21.16 7.16 5.90
CA VAL A 178 -20.77 5.83 6.42
C VAL A 178 -20.55 4.88 5.25
N ALA A 179 -19.41 4.17 5.22
CA ALA A 179 -19.02 3.29 4.13
C ALA A 179 -19.49 1.84 4.30
N PHE A 180 -19.30 1.27 5.47
CA PHE A 180 -19.30 -0.16 5.68
C PHE A 180 -20.64 -0.68 6.19
N LEU A 181 -20.94 -1.95 5.87
CA LEU A 181 -21.99 -2.65 6.59
C LEU A 181 -21.51 -2.89 8.04
N PRO A 182 -22.36 -2.74 9.07
CA PRO A 182 -21.98 -2.99 10.46
C PRO A 182 -21.33 -4.36 10.68
N ASN A 183 -21.71 -5.35 9.87
CA ASN A 183 -20.94 -6.57 9.65
C ASN A 183 -20.30 -6.58 8.25
N VAL A 184 -19.03 -6.16 8.16
CA VAL A 184 -18.26 -6.18 6.90
C VAL A 184 -18.16 -7.57 6.28
N SER A 185 -18.35 -8.66 7.03
CA SER A 185 -18.40 -10.02 6.48
C SER A 185 -19.57 -10.28 5.52
N GLN A 186 -20.54 -9.35 5.41
CA GLN A 186 -21.60 -9.32 4.38
C GLN A 186 -21.24 -8.47 3.15
N SER A 187 -20.21 -7.63 3.23
CA SER A 187 -19.71 -6.80 2.12
C SER A 187 -18.84 -7.64 1.17
N ILE A 188 -18.89 -7.30 -0.13
CA ILE A 188 -18.17 -7.99 -1.22
C ILE A 188 -18.37 -9.51 -1.16
N ARG A 189 -19.55 -9.95 -1.62
CA ARG A 189 -19.93 -11.35 -1.87
C ARG A 189 -20.43 -11.48 -3.30
N GLY A 190 -20.38 -12.69 -3.87
CA GLY A 190 -20.87 -12.95 -5.24
C GLY A 190 -22.35 -12.61 -5.46
N ILE A 191 -23.15 -12.59 -4.38
CA ILE A 191 -24.45 -11.90 -4.35
C ILE A 191 -24.24 -10.60 -3.58
N GLN A 192 -24.44 -9.45 -4.23
CA GLN A 192 -24.37 -8.14 -3.57
C GLN A 192 -25.47 -8.01 -2.52
N HIS A 193 -25.13 -7.44 -1.35
CA HIS A 193 -26.12 -7.13 -0.31
C HIS A 193 -27.13 -6.10 -0.85
N PRO A 194 -28.46 -6.25 -0.66
CA PRO A 194 -29.46 -5.37 -1.27
C PRO A 194 -29.22 -3.89 -0.92
N ASP A 195 -28.86 -3.61 0.34
CA ASP A 195 -28.58 -2.25 0.79
C ASP A 195 -27.33 -1.61 0.15
N LYS A 196 -26.47 -2.37 -0.53
CA LYS A 196 -25.35 -1.82 -1.32
C LYS A 196 -25.76 -1.31 -2.70
N ARG A 197 -27.04 -1.42 -3.05
CA ARG A 197 -27.68 -0.76 -4.22
C ARG A 197 -28.43 0.53 -3.83
N LEU A 198 -28.43 0.92 -2.55
CA LEU A 198 -28.92 2.22 -2.10
C LEU A 198 -27.92 3.31 -2.48
N SER A 199 -28.42 4.51 -2.79
CA SER A 199 -27.62 5.74 -2.84
C SER A 199 -26.92 6.01 -1.51
N ASP A 200 -25.74 6.63 -1.53
CA ASP A 200 -24.87 6.84 -0.37
C ASP A 200 -25.56 7.55 0.81
N HIS A 201 -26.47 8.49 0.55
CA HIS A 201 -27.32 9.12 1.58
C HIS A 201 -28.27 8.10 2.25
N LYS A 202 -29.08 7.38 1.46
CA LYS A 202 -30.00 6.32 1.96
C LYS A 202 -29.26 5.19 2.67
N PHE A 203 -28.05 4.84 2.23
CA PHE A 203 -27.17 3.90 2.94
C PHE A 203 -26.73 4.45 4.30
N THR A 204 -26.22 5.68 4.33
CA THR A 204 -25.77 6.34 5.56
C THR A 204 -26.92 6.47 6.56
N LYS A 205 -28.08 7.02 6.16
CA LYS A 205 -29.27 7.17 7.00
C LYS A 205 -29.77 5.84 7.59
N LYS A 206 -29.59 4.71 6.90
CA LYS A 206 -29.96 3.37 7.40
C LYS A 206 -29.00 2.81 8.46
N TYR A 207 -27.72 3.18 8.42
CA TYR A 207 -26.69 2.58 9.27
C TYR A 207 -26.03 3.56 10.26
N TRP A 208 -26.39 4.86 10.20
CA TRP A 208 -25.80 5.95 10.97
C TRP A 208 -25.63 5.61 12.45
N GLU A 209 -26.74 5.55 13.19
CA GLU A 209 -26.78 5.29 14.64
C GLU A 209 -25.90 4.09 15.05
N LYS A 210 -25.98 3.00 14.29
CA LYS A 210 -25.25 1.76 14.59
C LYS A 210 -23.75 1.90 14.34
N CYS A 211 -23.34 2.58 13.27
CA CYS A 211 -21.93 2.81 12.99
C CYS A 211 -21.32 3.93 13.85
N THR A 212 -22.08 4.97 14.23
CA THR A 212 -21.57 6.13 14.99
C THR A 212 -21.74 6.05 16.51
N SER A 213 -22.52 5.09 17.03
CA SER A 213 -22.74 4.82 18.47
C SER A 213 -21.52 4.79 19.42
N SER A 214 -20.28 4.76 18.92
CA SER A 214 -19.05 4.79 19.73
C SER A 214 -18.16 6.03 19.50
N TYR A 215 -18.62 7.00 18.71
CA TYR A 215 -17.88 8.20 18.34
C TYR A 215 -18.41 9.43 19.09
N ASP A 216 -17.49 10.28 19.54
CA ASP A 216 -17.80 11.60 20.12
C ASP A 216 -17.98 12.64 19.00
N LEU A 217 -19.24 12.86 18.66
CA LEU A 217 -19.70 13.86 17.67
C LEU A 217 -20.28 15.11 18.34
N SER A 218 -20.02 15.34 19.62
CA SER A 218 -20.53 16.51 20.37
C SER A 218 -20.10 17.87 19.82
N HIS A 219 -19.06 17.86 18.97
CA HIS A 219 -18.50 19.02 18.28
C HIS A 219 -19.17 19.33 16.94
N GLU A 220 -20.01 18.44 16.42
CA GLU A 220 -20.72 18.62 15.16
C GLU A 220 -22.06 19.31 15.43
N ILE A 221 -22.10 20.61 15.14
CA ILE A 221 -23.36 21.36 15.10
C ILE A 221 -24.26 20.69 14.08
N SER A 222 -25.45 20.26 14.52
CA SER A 222 -26.47 19.70 13.64
C SER A 222 -26.86 20.74 12.60
N LYS A 223 -26.41 20.52 11.35
CA LYS A 223 -27.04 21.16 10.19
C LYS A 223 -28.46 20.62 10.12
N GLU A 224 -29.43 21.43 10.52
CA GLU A 224 -30.84 21.09 10.34
C GLU A 224 -31.15 20.95 8.84
N ASP A 225 -32.16 20.14 8.54
CA ASP A 225 -32.42 19.58 7.21
C ASP A 225 -33.04 20.65 6.27
N ASP A 226 -32.20 21.57 5.79
CA ASP A 226 -32.53 22.60 4.78
C ASP A 226 -32.78 21.88 3.43
N GLY A 227 -34.00 21.36 3.31
CA GLY A 227 -34.45 20.34 2.36
C GLY A 227 -34.47 20.79 0.90
N SER A 228 -33.29 21.02 0.34
CA SER A 228 -33.06 20.99 -1.10
C SER A 228 -32.93 19.53 -1.55
N GLU A 229 -34.03 18.95 -2.03
CA GLU A 229 -33.99 17.69 -2.81
C GLU A 229 -33.33 17.96 -4.17
N SER A 230 -32.01 18.11 -4.17
CA SER A 230 -31.22 17.87 -5.37
C SER A 230 -30.59 16.49 -5.26
N ASP A 231 -31.01 15.56 -6.12
CA ASP A 231 -30.20 14.39 -6.51
C ASP A 231 -29.02 14.85 -7.42
N ASP A 232 -28.40 15.99 -7.07
CA ASP A 232 -27.07 16.36 -7.53
C ASP A 232 -26.12 15.33 -6.95
N ASP A 233 -25.87 14.32 -7.78
CA ASP A 233 -24.80 13.37 -7.68
C ASP A 233 -23.47 14.15 -7.87
N GLU A 234 -23.16 14.99 -6.87
CA GLU A 234 -22.11 16.01 -6.90
C GLU A 234 -20.82 15.34 -7.36
N SER A 235 -20.42 15.68 -8.58
CA SER A 235 -19.25 15.07 -9.19
C SER A 235 -18.02 15.68 -8.54
N GLU A 236 -17.61 15.08 -7.41
CA GLU A 236 -16.20 14.79 -7.17
C GLU A 236 -15.70 14.04 -8.40
N SER A 237 -15.38 14.81 -9.44
CA SER A 237 -14.76 14.31 -10.65
C SER A 237 -13.49 13.64 -10.20
N ILE A 238 -13.40 12.33 -10.46
CA ILE A 238 -12.19 11.55 -10.26
C ILE A 238 -11.23 12.03 -11.34
N GLU A 239 -10.60 13.19 -11.09
CA GLU A 239 -9.73 13.86 -12.04
C GLU A 239 -8.60 12.92 -12.46
N ASN A 240 -8.13 13.11 -13.70
CA ASN A 240 -7.11 12.25 -14.29
C ASN A 240 -5.94 12.04 -13.32
N TYR A 241 -5.69 10.76 -12.98
CA TYR A 241 -4.78 10.32 -11.91
C TYR A 241 -3.28 10.55 -12.24
N SER A 242 -2.92 11.82 -12.48
CA SER A 242 -1.56 12.28 -12.81
C SER A 242 -1.34 13.75 -12.42
N LYS A 243 -1.86 14.17 -11.27
CA LYS A 243 -1.38 15.38 -10.57
C LYS A 243 -1.01 15.02 -9.14
N CYS A 244 0.08 15.62 -8.66
CA CYS A 244 0.61 15.39 -7.32
C CYS A 244 0.27 16.60 -6.47
N ASP A 245 -0.55 16.42 -5.44
CA ASP A 245 -0.81 17.48 -4.45
C ASP A 245 0.37 17.55 -3.47
N GLU A 246 1.34 18.40 -3.80
CA GLU A 246 2.28 18.91 -2.80
C GLU A 246 1.56 19.98 -1.96
N GLU A 247 0.93 19.57 -0.85
CA GLU A 247 0.49 20.53 0.17
C GLU A 247 1.73 21.04 0.93
N ILE A 248 2.21 22.22 0.53
CA ILE A 248 3.45 22.82 1.02
C ILE A 248 3.21 23.44 2.41
N VAL A 249 3.72 22.79 3.45
CA VAL A 249 4.07 23.50 4.70
C VAL A 249 5.37 24.24 4.42
N ALA A 250 5.27 25.55 4.20
CA ALA A 250 6.37 26.37 3.73
C ALA A 250 7.32 26.73 4.87
N GLU A 251 8.49 26.08 4.93
CA GLU A 251 9.69 26.73 5.46
C GLU A 251 10.97 26.22 4.76
N ASN A 252 11.62 27.15 4.05
CA ASN A 252 12.92 27.02 3.38
C ASN A 252 13.00 26.12 2.13
N ASN A 253 13.06 26.81 0.98
CA ASN A 253 13.26 26.29 -0.37
C ASN A 253 14.40 25.26 -0.50
N ASP A 254 14.13 24.16 -1.20
CA ASP A 254 14.76 23.83 -2.49
C ASP A 254 14.31 22.43 -2.93
N LYS A 255 13.35 22.37 -3.85
CA LYS A 255 12.90 21.15 -4.54
C LYS A 255 12.78 21.44 -6.02
N GLU A 256 13.51 20.68 -6.83
CA GLU A 256 13.14 20.46 -8.23
C GLU A 256 13.29 18.98 -8.59
N SER A 257 12.58 18.58 -9.64
CA SER A 257 12.33 17.23 -10.15
C SER A 257 13.44 16.19 -9.92
N ASN A 258 13.03 15.02 -9.43
CA ASN A 258 13.73 13.75 -9.68
C ASN A 258 12.76 12.72 -10.27
N GLN A 259 12.02 13.11 -11.30
CA GLN A 259 11.22 12.18 -12.11
C GLN A 259 12.04 11.59 -13.26
N ALA A 260 13.15 10.92 -12.91
CA ALA A 260 13.94 10.11 -13.84
C ALA A 260 13.41 8.66 -13.85
N GLU A 261 13.39 8.05 -15.03
CA GLU A 261 12.72 6.79 -15.29
C GLU A 261 13.27 5.61 -14.46
N PHE A 262 12.38 4.76 -13.96
CA PHE A 262 12.72 3.41 -13.50
C PHE A 262 11.75 2.37 -14.08
N ASN A 263 11.59 2.44 -15.40
CA ASN A 263 10.91 1.41 -16.18
C ASN A 263 11.89 0.28 -16.54
N HIS A 264 11.46 -0.94 -16.26
CA HIS A 264 12.06 -2.22 -16.67
C HIS A 264 13.31 -2.74 -15.93
N VAL A 265 13.38 -4.08 -15.86
CA VAL A 265 14.44 -4.96 -15.30
C VAL A 265 14.80 -4.79 -13.82
N LEU A 266 14.15 -5.59 -12.98
CA LEU A 266 14.79 -6.81 -12.45
C LEU A 266 13.70 -7.80 -12.01
N ASP A 267 13.45 -8.84 -12.82
CA ASP A 267 12.75 -10.04 -12.37
C ASP A 267 13.72 -10.83 -11.49
N PHE A 268 13.62 -10.64 -10.17
CA PHE A 268 14.53 -11.22 -9.18
C PHE A 268 14.13 -12.67 -8.81
N ASP A 269 14.01 -13.53 -9.83
CA ASP A 269 13.66 -14.95 -9.71
C ASP A 269 14.75 -15.87 -10.31
N THR A 270 16.02 -15.46 -10.25
CA THR A 270 17.15 -16.41 -10.36
C THR A 270 17.39 -17.04 -8.98
N PRO A 271 17.21 -18.36 -8.81
CA PRO A 271 17.50 -19.01 -7.53
C PRO A 271 19.00 -18.90 -7.26
N MET A 272 19.35 -18.34 -6.09
CA MET A 272 20.74 -18.19 -5.67
C MET A 272 21.32 -19.57 -5.35
N ALA A 273 22.10 -20.12 -6.28
CA ALA A 273 22.78 -21.40 -6.08
C ALA A 273 23.68 -21.31 -4.84
N HIS A 274 23.55 -22.26 -3.93
CA HIS A 274 24.47 -22.38 -2.81
C HIS A 274 25.85 -22.74 -3.35
N ALA A 275 26.88 -22.01 -2.93
CA ALA A 275 28.25 -22.46 -3.09
C ALA A 275 28.48 -23.63 -2.13
N GLU A 276 28.92 -24.77 -2.66
CA GLU A 276 29.37 -25.91 -1.86
C GLU A 276 30.80 -25.63 -1.34
N ASP A 277 31.08 -25.94 -0.08
CA ASP A 277 32.39 -25.70 0.54
C ASP A 277 33.48 -26.60 -0.08
N PRO A 278 34.54 -26.03 -0.69
CA PRO A 278 35.64 -26.81 -1.27
C PRO A 278 36.68 -27.16 -0.19
N SER A 279 36.28 -27.90 0.85
CA SER A 279 37.12 -28.18 2.02
C SER A 279 37.36 -29.66 2.33
N GLU A 280 37.74 -30.47 1.33
CA GLU A 280 38.45 -31.73 1.60
C GLU A 280 39.44 -32.09 0.47
N PHE A 281 40.73 -31.79 0.72
CA PHE A 281 41.85 -32.22 -0.11
C PHE A 281 42.59 -33.36 0.58
N VAL A 282 42.26 -34.60 0.21
CA VAL A 282 42.91 -35.81 0.74
C VAL A 282 43.70 -36.49 -0.38
N VAL A 283 45.01 -36.64 -0.17
CA VAL A 283 45.92 -37.31 -1.12
C VAL A 283 45.74 -38.83 -1.01
N GLY A 284 45.61 -39.51 -2.15
CA GLY A 284 45.23 -40.93 -2.21
C GLY A 284 46.34 -41.94 -1.87
N GLY A 285 45.94 -43.20 -1.65
CA GLY A 285 46.85 -44.30 -1.31
C GLY A 285 46.29 -45.73 -1.45
N SER A 286 46.40 -46.30 -2.66
CA SER A 286 46.58 -47.73 -3.00
C SER A 286 45.72 -48.86 -2.36
N SER A 287 45.21 -49.74 -3.24
CA SER A 287 44.90 -51.19 -3.02
C SER A 287 43.72 -51.55 -2.09
N PHE A 288 43.05 -52.73 -2.18
CA PHE A 288 43.31 -53.98 -2.92
C PHE A 288 42.00 -54.68 -3.42
N LEU A 289 42.16 -55.83 -4.10
CA LEU A 289 41.21 -56.62 -4.92
C LEU A 289 39.84 -57.08 -4.35
N SER A 290 38.99 -57.59 -5.28
CA SER A 290 37.73 -58.38 -5.13
C SER A 290 36.45 -57.60 -4.74
N GLY A 291 35.24 -57.98 -5.19
CA GLY A 291 34.82 -59.05 -6.12
C GLY A 291 33.31 -59.04 -6.42
N ASP A 292 32.85 -59.95 -7.30
CA ASP A 292 31.50 -60.51 -7.45
C ASP A 292 30.28 -59.58 -7.75
N GLU A 293 30.13 -59.26 -9.04
CA GLU A 293 29.07 -59.78 -9.95
C GLU A 293 27.55 -59.90 -9.54
N TRP A 294 26.69 -59.65 -10.54
CA TRP A 294 25.26 -60.03 -10.72
C TRP A 294 24.07 -59.18 -10.19
N LYS A 295 23.11 -59.04 -11.14
CA LYS A 295 21.66 -58.73 -11.07
C LYS A 295 21.14 -57.32 -10.73
N ARG A 296 20.50 -56.75 -11.76
CA ARG A 296 19.27 -55.95 -11.64
C ARG A 296 18.08 -56.92 -11.54
N ASP A 297 17.01 -56.52 -10.86
CA ASP A 297 15.66 -57.04 -11.10
C ASP A 297 14.64 -55.89 -10.94
N TRP A 298 13.76 -55.78 -11.94
CA TRP A 298 12.44 -55.12 -12.00
C TRP A 298 12.22 -53.80 -11.23
#